data_AF-A0A7S0MIS5-F1
#
_entry.id   AF-A0A7S0MIS5-F1
#
_cell.length_a   1.000
_cell.length_b   1.000
_cell.length_c   1.000
_cell.angle_alpha   90.00
_cell.angle_beta   90.00
_cell.angle_gamma   90.00
#
_symmetry.space_group_name_H-M   'P 1'
#
loop_
_entity.id
_entity.type
_entity.pdbx_description
1 polymer ?
#
loop_
_entity_poly.entity_id
_entity_poly.type
_entity_poly.pdbx_seq_one_letter_code
_entity_poly.pdbx_strand_id
1 'polypeptide(L)'
;MGRACSIQDCIGNCSGNGVCIRGLCECFEGFAGLACSDFTCLQGCSSNGRCNQTTQRCECTPWFTGPDCSVPVCPSACSGHGNCLNDGACLCDLGWTGFDCQVQRCPQDCSGHGTCQQTSPSTPGGLAPSRCQCETGFSGEACSVIGCPNDCSGR
;
A
#
# COMPACT_ATOMS: atom_id res chain seq x y z
N MET A 1 18.46 64.10 -0.40
CA MET A 1 19.01 62.72 -0.38
C MET A 1 17.89 61.78 0.06
N GLY A 2 17.04 61.36 -0.90
CA GLY A 2 15.87 60.54 -0.63
C GLY A 2 16.26 59.08 -0.50
N ARG A 3 16.13 58.51 0.70
CA ARG A 3 16.07 57.05 0.85
C ARG A 3 14.65 56.64 0.50
N ALA A 4 14.49 56.02 -0.66
CA ALA A 4 13.27 55.30 -0.98
C ALA A 4 12.93 54.39 0.20
N CYS A 5 11.67 54.37 0.62
CA CYS A 5 11.15 53.42 1.58
C CYS A 5 11.60 52.03 1.11
N SER A 6 12.60 51.45 1.79
CA SER A 6 13.23 50.21 1.35
C SER A 6 12.13 49.21 1.10
N ILE A 7 12.07 48.70 -0.12
CA ILE A 7 11.30 47.52 -0.48
C ILE A 7 11.43 46.53 0.69
N GLN A 8 10.30 46.01 1.15
CA GLN A 8 10.24 45.05 2.24
C GLN A 8 10.85 43.74 1.73
N ASP A 9 12.18 43.75 1.61
CA ASP A 9 12.98 42.69 1.03
C ASP A 9 13.00 41.54 2.01
N CYS A 10 12.62 40.37 1.53
CA CYS A 10 12.75 39.17 2.31
C CYS A 10 14.22 38.85 2.53
N ILE A 11 14.54 38.43 3.75
CA ILE A 11 15.89 38.02 4.14
C ILE A 11 16.39 36.94 3.17
N GLY A 12 17.54 37.19 2.54
CA GLY A 12 18.15 36.28 1.56
C GLY A 12 17.28 35.96 0.34
N ASN A 13 16.28 36.78 -0.01
CA ASN A 13 15.32 36.49 -1.07
C ASN A 13 14.67 35.08 -0.93
N CYS A 14 14.40 34.68 0.32
CA CYS A 14 13.87 33.36 0.65
C CYS A 14 14.71 32.20 0.12
N SER A 15 16.01 32.43 -0.13
CA SER A 15 16.95 31.46 -0.71
C SER A 15 16.47 30.80 -2.01
N GLY A 16 15.47 31.39 -2.69
CA GLY A 16 14.77 30.77 -3.83
C GLY A 16 13.78 29.65 -3.47
N ASN A 17 13.61 29.32 -2.19
CA ASN A 17 12.77 28.22 -1.69
C ASN A 17 11.50 28.70 -1.00
N GLY A 18 10.97 29.86 -1.40
CA GLY A 18 9.73 30.38 -0.83
C GLY A 18 9.23 31.61 -1.55
N VAL A 19 8.05 32.06 -1.14
CA VAL A 19 7.43 33.29 -1.62
C VAL A 19 7.66 34.40 -0.60
N CYS A 20 8.10 35.56 -1.08
CA CYS A 20 8.27 36.73 -0.25
C CYS A 20 6.93 37.47 -0.04
N ILE A 21 6.41 37.45 1.19
CA ILE A 21 5.14 38.09 1.53
C ILE A 21 5.37 39.09 2.65
N ARG A 22 5.31 40.38 2.30
CA ARG A 22 5.48 41.50 3.26
C ARG A 22 6.75 41.37 4.12
N GLY A 23 7.83 40.85 3.54
CA GLY A 23 9.14 40.74 4.20
C GLY A 23 9.36 39.48 5.01
N LEU A 24 8.36 38.61 5.06
CA LEU A 24 8.47 37.28 5.61
C LEU A 24 8.51 36.27 4.47
N CYS A 25 9.35 35.26 4.59
CA CYS A 25 9.36 34.14 3.66
C CYS A 25 8.34 33.09 4.06
N GLU A 26 7.41 32.79 3.14
CA GLU A 26 6.59 31.59 3.19
C GLU A 26 7.33 30.49 2.43
N CYS A 27 7.89 29.52 3.15
CA CYS A 27 8.73 28.48 2.56
C CYS A 27 7.92 27.44 1.78
N PHE A 28 8.49 26.99 0.68
CA PHE A 28 7.99 25.81 -0.03
C PHE A 28 8.20 24.54 0.81
N GLU A 29 7.44 23.50 0.47
CA GLU A 29 7.52 22.21 1.15
C GLU A 29 8.96 21.68 1.18
N GLY A 30 9.41 21.20 2.34
CA GLY A 30 10.80 20.75 2.54
C GLY A 30 11.78 21.87 2.93
N PHE A 31 11.32 23.11 3.13
CA PHE A 31 12.17 24.22 3.59
C PHE A 31 11.58 24.92 4.82
N ALA A 32 12.46 25.46 5.65
CA ALA A 32 12.13 26.21 6.84
C ALA A 32 13.17 27.30 7.14
N GLY A 33 12.92 28.02 8.22
CA GLY A 33 13.75 29.14 8.64
C GLY A 33 13.30 30.46 8.01
N LEU A 34 13.81 31.57 8.55
CA LEU A 34 13.39 32.92 8.15
C LEU A 34 13.72 33.25 6.69
N ALA A 35 14.73 32.58 6.13
CA ALA A 35 15.18 32.73 4.75
C ALA A 35 14.87 31.49 3.89
N CYS A 36 14.12 30.50 4.38
CA CYS A 36 13.93 29.20 3.70
C CYS A 36 15.25 28.52 3.28
N SER A 37 16.30 28.76 4.05
CA SER A 37 17.64 28.18 3.87
C SER A 37 17.77 26.82 4.54
N ASP A 38 16.91 26.52 5.51
CA ASP A 38 16.98 25.30 6.29
C ASP A 38 16.15 24.23 5.59
N PHE A 39 16.71 23.03 5.46
CA PHE A 39 15.98 21.90 4.90
C PHE A 39 15.15 21.21 5.99
N THR A 40 13.89 20.96 5.69
CA THR A 40 13.05 20.04 6.48
C THR A 40 12.89 18.76 5.69
N CYS A 41 12.92 17.62 6.37
CA CYS A 41 12.56 16.38 5.69
C CYS A 41 11.15 16.51 5.11
N LEU A 42 10.97 16.05 3.86
CA LEU A 42 9.69 16.05 3.15
C LEU A 42 8.57 15.57 4.07
N GLN A 43 7.51 16.39 4.21
CA GLN A 43 6.35 16.16 5.07
C GLN A 43 6.66 15.73 6.52
N GLY A 44 7.83 16.11 7.07
CA GLY A 44 8.23 15.66 8.40
C GLY A 44 8.34 14.13 8.52
N CYS A 45 8.73 13.45 7.43
CA CYS A 45 8.77 11.99 7.35
C CYS A 45 7.40 11.33 7.61
N SER A 46 6.30 12.00 7.24
CA SER A 46 4.93 11.54 7.41
C SER A 46 4.58 11.10 8.84
N SER A 47 5.32 11.59 9.83
CA SER A 47 5.28 11.11 11.24
C SER A 47 5.62 9.62 11.42
N ASN A 48 6.13 8.95 10.39
CA ASN A 48 6.46 7.52 10.35
C ASN A 48 7.97 7.26 10.35
N GLY A 49 8.77 8.26 10.70
CA GLY A 49 10.22 8.17 10.72
C GLY A 49 10.86 9.36 11.42
N ARG A 50 12.19 9.31 11.52
CA ARG A 50 13.00 10.41 12.05
C ARG A 50 13.75 11.10 10.92
N CYS A 51 13.72 12.42 10.92
CA CYS A 51 14.53 13.21 10.00
C CYS A 51 16.01 13.21 10.43
N ASN A 52 16.90 12.71 9.58
CA ASN A 52 18.34 12.85 9.76
C ASN A 52 18.79 14.19 9.17
N GLN A 53 19.14 15.13 10.04
CA GLN A 53 19.50 16.50 9.63
C GLN A 53 20.82 16.59 8.88
N THR A 54 21.73 15.62 9.03
CA THR A 54 23.01 15.59 8.32
C THR A 54 22.85 15.10 6.89
N THR A 55 22.07 14.05 6.70
CA THR A 55 21.87 13.44 5.37
C THR A 55 20.65 14.00 4.64
N GLN A 56 19.81 14.77 5.34
CA GLN A 56 18.55 15.32 4.83
C GLN A 56 17.60 14.23 4.32
N ARG A 57 17.61 13.06 4.99
CA ARG A 57 16.77 11.90 4.63
C ARG A 57 15.95 11.43 5.83
N CYS A 58 14.81 10.83 5.53
CA CYS A 58 13.98 10.17 6.52
C CYS A 58 14.50 8.76 6.83
N GLU A 59 14.69 8.49 8.12
CA GLU A 59 14.93 7.17 8.67
C GLU A 59 13.58 6.59 9.11
N CYS A 60 12.99 5.75 8.26
CA CYS A 60 11.65 5.22 8.50
C CYS A 60 11.59 4.19 9.62
N THR A 61 10.45 4.14 10.29
CA THR A 61 10.10 3.02 11.18
C THR A 61 9.96 1.72 10.37
N PRO A 62 10.07 0.52 10.99
CA PRO A 62 10.10 -0.76 10.25
C PRO A 62 8.91 -1.02 9.32
N TRP A 63 7.78 -0.38 9.58
CA TRP A 63 6.52 -0.55 8.84
C TRP A 63 6.33 0.46 7.73
N PHE A 64 7.31 1.34 7.47
CA PHE A 64 7.22 2.37 6.44
C PHE A 64 8.51 2.48 5.64
N THR A 65 8.39 2.94 4.41
CA THR A 65 9.46 3.11 3.44
C THR A 65 9.17 4.31 2.53
N GLY A 66 10.08 4.58 1.59
CA GLY A 66 10.04 5.74 0.71
C GLY A 66 10.81 6.95 1.27
N PRO A 67 10.96 8.01 0.45
CA PRO A 67 11.78 9.18 0.80
C PRO A 67 11.24 9.99 1.99
N ASP A 68 9.94 9.88 2.26
CA ASP A 68 9.20 10.60 3.30
C ASP A 68 8.45 9.65 4.26
N CYS A 69 8.76 8.35 4.23
CA CYS A 69 8.09 7.30 5.03
C CYS A 69 6.56 7.25 4.88
N SER A 70 6.04 7.66 3.73
CA SER A 70 4.60 7.61 3.44
C SER A 70 4.12 6.22 2.98
N VAL A 71 5.03 5.35 2.55
CA VAL A 71 4.68 4.05 1.96
C VAL A 71 4.73 2.97 3.04
N PRO A 72 3.62 2.34 3.41
CA PRO A 72 3.64 1.23 4.36
C PRO A 72 4.35 0.00 3.79
N VAL A 73 5.05 -0.73 4.64
CA VAL A 73 5.73 -1.98 4.33
C VAL A 73 4.84 -3.13 4.76
N CYS A 74 4.35 -3.89 3.79
CA CYS A 74 3.57 -5.10 4.03
C CYS A 74 4.35 -6.38 3.71
N PRO A 75 4.06 -7.48 4.41
CA PRO A 75 4.65 -8.77 4.12
C PRO A 75 4.32 -9.19 2.69
N SER A 76 5.35 -9.59 1.93
CA SER A 76 5.25 -9.99 0.52
C SER A 76 4.46 -9.02 -0.39
N ALA A 77 4.35 -7.74 -0.02
CA ALA A 77 3.44 -6.78 -0.67
C ALA A 77 2.00 -7.32 -0.82
N CYS A 78 1.49 -7.97 0.24
CA CYS A 78 0.19 -8.64 0.25
C CYS A 78 -0.01 -9.63 -0.91
N SER A 79 1.08 -10.26 -1.36
CA SER A 79 1.14 -11.18 -2.51
C SER A 79 0.55 -10.61 -3.81
N GLY A 80 0.39 -9.29 -3.90
CA GLY A 80 -0.32 -8.65 -5.01
C GLY A 80 -1.84 -8.88 -5.03
N HIS A 81 -2.43 -9.36 -3.93
CA HIS A 81 -3.84 -9.73 -3.80
C HIS A 81 -4.53 -9.02 -2.62
N GLY A 82 -4.10 -7.80 -2.34
CA GLY A 82 -4.67 -6.99 -1.28
C GLY A 82 -4.04 -5.60 -1.18
N ASN A 83 -4.61 -4.81 -0.28
CA ASN A 83 -4.16 -3.47 0.03
C ASN A 83 -3.37 -3.47 1.33
N CYS A 84 -2.21 -2.81 1.31
CA CYS A 84 -1.37 -2.64 2.48
C CYS A 84 -1.94 -1.53 3.38
N LEU A 85 -2.23 -1.86 4.64
CA LEU A 85 -2.72 -0.92 5.64
C LEU A 85 -1.54 -0.26 6.38
N ASN A 86 -1.81 0.87 7.04
CA ASN A 86 -0.79 1.67 7.73
C ASN A 86 -0.16 0.97 8.95
N ASP A 87 -0.76 -0.09 9.46
CA ASP A 87 -0.22 -0.93 10.53
C ASP A 87 0.61 -2.12 10.01
N GLY A 88 0.84 -2.19 8.69
CA GLY A 88 1.56 -3.27 8.02
C GLY A 88 0.72 -4.53 7.78
N ALA A 89 -0.58 -4.49 8.07
CA ALA A 89 -1.49 -5.60 7.78
C ALA A 89 -1.99 -5.56 6.33
N CYS A 90 -2.36 -6.72 5.80
CA CYS A 90 -2.93 -6.84 4.46
C CYS A 90 -4.45 -6.99 4.50
N LEU A 91 -5.15 -6.08 3.83
CA LEU A 91 -6.56 -6.22 3.53
C LEU A 91 -6.71 -6.96 2.18
N CYS A 92 -7.06 -8.24 2.24
CA CYS A 92 -7.11 -9.08 1.04
C CYS A 92 -8.29 -8.76 0.12
N ASP A 93 -8.06 -8.89 -1.18
CA ASP A 93 -9.08 -8.82 -2.20
C ASP A 93 -10.07 -9.99 -2.10
N LEU A 94 -11.24 -9.84 -2.70
CA LEU A 94 -12.24 -10.91 -2.73
C LEU A 94 -11.65 -12.19 -3.34
N GLY A 95 -11.84 -13.31 -2.63
CA GLY A 95 -11.29 -14.59 -3.03
C GLY A 95 -9.85 -14.84 -2.58
N TRP A 96 -9.25 -13.95 -1.78
CA TRP A 96 -7.95 -14.15 -1.16
C TRP A 96 -8.03 -14.04 0.37
N THR A 97 -7.11 -14.70 1.06
CA THR A 97 -7.01 -14.73 2.52
C THR A 97 -5.57 -15.09 2.93
N GLY A 98 -5.33 -15.15 4.24
CA GLY A 98 -4.00 -15.38 4.82
C GLY A 98 -3.35 -14.07 5.28
N PHE A 99 -2.17 -14.18 5.90
CA PHE A 99 -1.47 -13.06 6.52
C PHE A 99 -1.00 -12.02 5.49
N ASP A 100 -0.60 -12.48 4.31
CA ASP A 100 -0.13 -11.69 3.19
C ASP A 100 -0.94 -11.98 1.92
N CYS A 101 -2.22 -12.35 2.08
CA CYS A 101 -3.16 -12.63 0.98
C CYS A 101 -2.66 -13.67 -0.03
N GLN A 102 -1.81 -14.60 0.42
CA GLN A 102 -1.22 -15.66 -0.39
C GLN A 102 -2.17 -16.82 -0.68
N VAL A 103 -3.25 -16.94 0.10
CA VAL A 103 -4.17 -18.08 0.01
C VAL A 103 -5.40 -17.70 -0.81
N GLN A 104 -5.58 -18.32 -1.97
CA GLN A 104 -6.81 -18.20 -2.72
C GLN A 104 -7.94 -18.98 -2.01
N ARG A 105 -9.09 -18.35 -1.77
CA ARG A 105 -10.29 -19.03 -1.28
C ARG A 105 -10.94 -19.82 -2.42
N CYS A 106 -11.60 -20.91 -2.07
CA CYS A 106 -12.42 -21.62 -3.05
C CYS A 106 -13.64 -20.79 -3.47
N PRO A 107 -14.11 -20.95 -4.72
CA PRO A 107 -15.33 -20.29 -5.18
C PRO A 107 -16.51 -20.58 -4.24
N GLN A 108 -17.10 -19.53 -3.66
CA GLN A 108 -18.23 -19.60 -2.72
C GLN A 108 -18.02 -20.60 -1.56
N ASP A 109 -16.78 -20.80 -1.12
CA ASP A 109 -16.44 -21.81 -0.10
C ASP A 109 -17.03 -23.20 -0.45
N CYS A 110 -17.00 -23.56 -1.75
CA CYS A 110 -17.57 -24.78 -2.31
C CYS A 110 -19.08 -24.95 -2.06
N SER A 111 -19.79 -23.84 -1.87
CA SER A 111 -21.23 -23.77 -1.59
C SER A 111 -21.69 -24.66 -0.42
N GLY A 112 -20.77 -25.06 0.47
CA GLY A 112 -21.02 -26.04 1.52
C GLY A 112 -21.22 -27.48 1.05
N HIS A 113 -20.93 -27.79 -0.21
CA HIS A 113 -21.13 -29.10 -0.85
C HIS A 113 -19.83 -29.71 -1.40
N GLY A 114 -18.73 -29.42 -0.73
CA GLY A 114 -17.41 -29.89 -1.14
C GLY A 114 -16.31 -29.43 -0.20
N THR A 115 -15.14 -30.05 -0.35
CA THR A 115 -13.95 -29.65 0.39
C THR A 115 -13.07 -28.75 -0.47
N CYS A 116 -12.63 -27.62 0.09
CA CYS A 116 -11.66 -26.76 -0.57
C CYS A 116 -10.26 -27.37 -0.48
N GLN A 117 -9.65 -27.69 -1.62
CA GLN A 117 -8.30 -28.22 -1.69
C GLN A 117 -7.36 -27.19 -2.31
N GLN A 118 -6.28 -26.88 -1.58
CA GLN A 118 -5.13 -26.20 -2.18
C GLN A 118 -4.44 -27.20 -3.08
N THR A 119 -4.41 -26.91 -4.38
CA THR A 119 -3.64 -27.73 -5.30
C THR A 119 -2.16 -27.41 -5.15
N SER A 120 -1.28 -28.31 -5.59
CA SER A 120 0.15 -27.96 -5.73
C SER A 120 0.34 -27.19 -7.04
N PRO A 121 1.23 -26.19 -7.10
CA PRO A 121 1.52 -25.51 -8.34
C PRO A 121 2.00 -26.53 -9.38
N SER A 122 1.39 -26.52 -10.57
CA SER A 122 1.86 -27.34 -11.70
C SER A 122 3.21 -26.88 -12.24
N THR A 123 3.71 -25.73 -11.79
CA THR A 123 4.96 -25.11 -12.25
C THR A 123 5.75 -24.58 -11.04
N PRO A 124 7.07 -24.79 -10.98
CA PRO A 124 7.91 -24.16 -9.95
C PRO A 124 7.74 -22.64 -9.97
N GLY A 125 7.32 -22.06 -8.85
CA GLY A 125 7.04 -20.63 -8.73
C GLY A 125 5.65 -20.17 -9.22
N GLY A 126 4.77 -21.09 -9.62
CA GLY A 126 3.37 -20.77 -9.91
C GLY A 126 2.53 -20.64 -8.63
N LEU A 127 1.50 -19.79 -8.65
CA LEU A 127 0.44 -19.85 -7.64
C LEU A 127 -0.48 -21.03 -7.94
N ALA A 128 -0.73 -21.86 -6.93
CA ALA A 128 -1.66 -22.95 -7.06
C ALA A 128 -3.09 -22.48 -6.74
N PRO A 129 -4.04 -22.65 -7.67
CA PRO A 129 -5.41 -22.30 -7.38
C PRO A 129 -6.03 -23.29 -6.40
N SER A 130 -6.86 -22.76 -5.50
CA SER A 130 -7.72 -23.60 -4.67
C SER A 130 -8.89 -24.12 -5.52
N ARG A 131 -9.15 -25.43 -5.47
CA ARG A 131 -10.24 -26.07 -6.21
C ARG A 131 -11.19 -26.79 -5.25
N CYS A 132 -12.47 -26.79 -5.58
CA CYS A 132 -13.45 -27.55 -4.82
C CYS A 132 -13.47 -29.01 -5.26
N GLN A 133 -13.33 -29.91 -4.30
CA GLN A 133 -13.66 -31.32 -4.46
C GLN A 133 -15.11 -31.51 -4.03
N CYS A 134 -16.02 -31.62 -5.00
CA CYS A 134 -17.45 -31.70 -4.73
C CYS A 134 -17.86 -33.05 -4.13
N GLU A 135 -18.84 -32.99 -3.24
CA GLU A 135 -19.54 -34.17 -2.73
C GLU A 135 -20.41 -34.81 -3.82
N THR A 136 -20.74 -36.09 -3.65
CA THR A 136 -21.57 -36.81 -4.62
C THR A 136 -22.93 -36.12 -4.78
N GLY A 137 -23.32 -35.87 -6.03
CA GLY A 137 -24.54 -35.14 -6.34
C GLY A 137 -24.35 -33.63 -6.48
N PHE A 138 -23.11 -33.13 -6.41
CA PHE A 138 -22.77 -31.74 -6.67
C PHE A 138 -21.62 -31.63 -7.69
N SER A 139 -21.63 -30.56 -8.46
CA SER A 139 -20.70 -30.31 -9.56
C SER A 139 -20.49 -28.81 -9.80
N GLY A 140 -19.56 -28.48 -10.70
CA GLY A 140 -19.14 -27.11 -10.98
C GLY A 140 -17.98 -26.66 -10.08
N GLU A 141 -17.40 -25.50 -10.38
CA GLU A 141 -16.20 -24.99 -9.69
C GLU A 141 -16.45 -24.63 -8.22
N ALA A 142 -17.69 -24.26 -7.90
CA ALA A 142 -18.16 -23.92 -6.56
C ALA A 142 -19.01 -25.02 -5.92
N CYS A 143 -19.18 -26.19 -6.55
CA CYS A 143 -20.12 -27.25 -6.13
C CYS A 143 -21.57 -26.78 -5.92
N SER A 144 -21.98 -25.72 -6.61
CA SER A 144 -23.34 -25.17 -6.52
C SER A 144 -24.32 -25.86 -7.47
N VAL A 145 -23.84 -26.64 -8.43
CA VAL A 145 -24.69 -27.32 -9.41
C VAL A 145 -25.04 -28.69 -8.88
N ILE A 146 -26.32 -28.94 -8.59
CA ILE A 146 -26.82 -30.26 -8.21
C ILE A 146 -26.62 -31.22 -9.40
N GLY A 147 -25.61 -32.08 -9.29
CA GLY A 147 -25.39 -33.20 -10.20
C GLY A 147 -26.37 -34.30 -9.88
N CYS A 148 -27.04 -34.85 -10.90
CA CYS A 148 -27.96 -35.96 -10.65
C CYS A 148 -27.18 -37.17 -10.08
N PRO A 149 -27.68 -37.83 -9.01
CA PRO A 149 -26.99 -38.94 -8.36
C PRO A 149 -26.68 -40.14 -9.26
N ASN A 150 -27.35 -40.24 -10.42
CA ASN A 150 -27.19 -41.30 -11.40
C ASN A 150 -27.26 -40.72 -12.81
N ASP A 151 -26.11 -40.35 -13.34
CA ASP A 151 -25.79 -40.18 -14.77
C ASP A 151 -27.02 -40.06 -15.70
N CYS A 152 -27.44 -38.84 -16.04
CA CYS A 152 -28.54 -38.60 -16.97
C CYS A 152 -28.15 -38.85 -18.45
N SER A 153 -27.46 -39.95 -18.72
CA SER A 153 -27.21 -40.51 -20.05
C SER A 153 -28.45 -41.20 -20.65
N GLY A 154 -29.65 -40.73 -20.34
CA GLY A 154 -30.88 -41.43 -20.71
C GLY A 154 -32.15 -40.60 -20.64
N ARG A 155 -32.37 -39.75 -21.64
CA ARG A 155 -33.65 -39.72 -22.37
C ARG A 155 -33.49 -39.13 -23.77
#